data_AF-A0A5B9FAB4-F1
#
_entry.id   AF-A0A5B9FAB4-F1
#
_cell.length_a   1.000
_cell.length_b   1.000
_cell.length_c   1.000
_cell.angle_alpha   90.00
_cell.angle_beta   90.00
_cell.angle_gamma   90.00
#
_symmetry.space_group_name_H-M   'P 1'
#
loop_
_entity.id
_entity.type
_entity.pdbx_description
1 polymer ?
#
loop_
_entity_poly.entity_id
_entity_poly.type
_entity_poly.pdbx_seq_one_letter_code
_entity_poly.pdbx_strand_id
1 'polypeptide(L)'
;MRDHDCIRLRFSSGVFVPWEFERNGELQIVDPPDRLVVGVDAAAAAIEFARAGRGLIYTFENWLEPSFASGELAPVLPEWWTSFEGPSLYFSSRFMPAPLRAFVDFIKMEAVVSATGASAWSATPAYR
;
A
#
# COMPACT_ATOMS: atom_id res chain seq x y z
N MET A 1 1.63 16.43 11.12
CA MET A 1 1.53 16.61 9.65
C MET A 1 1.10 18.00 9.19
N ARG A 2 0.40 18.82 10.00
CA ARG A 2 -0.03 20.17 9.57
C ARG A 2 1.11 21.13 9.20
N ASP A 3 2.32 20.89 9.72
CA ASP A 3 3.52 21.71 9.45
C ASP A 3 4.54 21.03 8.53
N HIS A 4 4.15 19.96 7.84
CA HIS A 4 5.02 19.27 6.90
C HIS A 4 4.53 19.46 5.47
N ASP A 5 5.49 19.57 4.56
CA ASP A 5 5.23 19.50 3.13
C ASP A 5 4.76 18.09 2.79
N CYS A 6 3.57 17.95 2.21
CA CYS A 6 3.00 16.66 1.83
C CYS A 6 2.82 16.55 0.31
N ILE A 7 3.21 15.38 -0.22
CA ILE A 7 3.04 14.96 -1.60
C ILE A 7 1.77 14.09 -1.64
N ARG A 8 0.71 14.61 -2.25
CA ARG A 8 -0.60 13.95 -2.33
C ARG A 8 -0.75 13.20 -3.65
N LEU A 9 -1.28 11.98 -3.56
CA LEU A 9 -1.70 11.22 -4.73
C LEU A 9 -3.18 11.47 -5.01
N ARG A 10 -3.51 11.70 -6.28
CA ARG A 10 -4.89 11.97 -6.72
C ARG A 10 -5.29 11.03 -7.86
N PHE A 11 -6.47 10.44 -7.75
CA PHE A 11 -7.09 9.66 -8.82
C PHE A 11 -7.51 10.56 -9.97
N SER A 12 -7.68 9.98 -11.16
CA SER A 12 -8.23 10.68 -12.33
C SER A 12 -9.64 11.22 -12.08
N SER A 13 -10.39 10.62 -11.14
CA SER A 13 -11.68 11.12 -10.65
C SER A 13 -11.60 12.43 -9.87
N GLY A 14 -10.40 12.90 -9.52
CA GLY A 14 -10.16 14.08 -8.68
C GLY A 14 -10.12 13.77 -7.17
N VAL A 15 -10.46 12.55 -6.77
CA VAL A 15 -10.40 12.12 -5.36
C VAL A 15 -8.95 11.90 -4.93
N PHE A 16 -8.58 12.39 -3.75
CA PHE A 16 -7.27 12.12 -3.17
C PHE A 16 -7.22 10.74 -2.52
N VAL A 17 -6.04 10.12 -2.56
CA VAL A 17 -5.76 8.96 -1.71
C VAL A 17 -5.79 9.42 -0.25
N PRO A 18 -6.66 8.84 0.60
CA PRO A 18 -6.71 9.18 2.02
C PRO A 18 -5.42 8.71 2.70
N TRP A 19 -4.93 9.47 3.68
CA TRP A 19 -3.83 9.02 4.53
C TRP A 19 -4.46 8.33 5.73
N GLU A 20 -4.46 7.01 5.69
CA GLU A 20 -5.04 6.16 6.70
C GLU A 20 -3.93 5.65 7.62
N PHE A 21 -4.13 5.83 8.91
CA PHE A 21 -3.21 5.41 9.95
C PHE A 21 -3.99 4.52 10.92
N GLU A 22 -3.51 3.32 11.18
CA GLU A 22 -4.16 2.40 12.08
C GLU A 22 -3.22 1.97 13.20
N ARG A 23 -3.71 2.02 14.45
CA ARG A 23 -2.98 1.48 15.60
C ARG A 23 -3.95 0.90 16.62
N ASN A 24 -3.72 -0.33 17.06
CA ASN A 24 -4.54 -1.02 18.06
C ASN A 24 -6.06 -1.03 17.72
N GLY A 25 -6.41 -1.14 16.43
CA GLY A 25 -7.79 -1.09 15.96
C GLY A 25 -8.40 0.33 15.88
N GLU A 26 -7.60 1.37 16.15
CA GLU A 26 -8.01 2.77 15.97
C GLU A 26 -7.55 3.27 14.60
N LEU A 27 -8.50 3.53 13.70
CA LEU A 27 -8.27 4.13 12.39
C LEU A 27 -8.37 5.65 12.46
N GLN A 28 -7.33 6.32 11.99
CA GLN A 28 -7.22 7.76 11.87
C GLN A 28 -7.01 8.15 10.42
N ILE A 29 -7.96 8.90 9.86
CA ILE A 29 -7.87 9.42 8.49
C ILE A 29 -7.43 10.88 8.57
N VAL A 30 -6.32 11.19 7.92
CA VAL A 30 -5.75 12.54 7.89
C VAL A 30 -5.84 13.10 6.47
N ASP A 31 -6.24 14.36 6.37
CA ASP A 31 -6.19 15.15 5.14
C ASP A 31 -5.11 16.23 5.30
N PRO A 32 -3.83 15.92 4.98
CA PRO A 32 -2.75 16.88 5.17
C PRO A 32 -2.76 17.98 4.10
N PRO A 33 -2.31 19.21 4.43
CA PRO A 33 -2.24 20.29 3.45
C PRO A 33 -1.35 19.91 2.26
N ASP A 34 -1.80 20.24 1.05
CA ASP A 34 -1.15 19.85 -0.19
C ASP A 34 -0.11 20.88 -0.64
N ARG A 35 1.15 20.46 -0.78
CA ARG A 35 2.20 21.27 -1.42
C ARG A 35 2.56 20.78 -2.82
N LEU A 36 2.35 19.50 -3.07
CA LEU A 36 2.53 18.87 -4.37
C LEU A 36 1.45 17.80 -4.58
N VAL A 37 0.78 17.84 -5.73
CA VAL A 37 -0.22 16.85 -6.11
C VAL A 37 0.26 16.09 -7.34
N VAL A 38 0.29 14.76 -7.26
CA VAL A 38 0.72 13.87 -8.34
C VAL A 38 -0.41 12.89 -8.65
N GLY A 39 -0.61 12.56 -9.93
CA GLY A 39 -1.54 11.50 -10.31
C GLY A 39 -1.10 10.14 -9.76
N VAL A 40 -2.04 9.29 -9.37
CA VAL A 40 -1.73 7.92 -8.89
C VAL A 40 -0.99 7.08 -9.94
N ASP A 41 -1.20 7.37 -11.23
CA ASP A 41 -0.50 6.77 -12.37
C ASP A 41 0.97 7.18 -12.47
N ALA A 42 1.35 8.28 -11.80
CA ALA A 42 2.72 8.78 -11.70
C ALA A 42 3.30 8.63 -10.29
N ALA A 43 2.87 7.62 -9.52
CA ALA A 43 3.35 7.36 -8.16
C ALA A 43 4.89 7.23 -8.06
N ALA A 44 5.54 6.67 -9.08
CA ALA A 44 7.00 6.61 -9.14
C ALA A 44 7.64 8.01 -9.11
N ALA A 45 7.05 8.99 -9.81
CA ALA A 45 7.54 10.37 -9.77
C ALA A 45 7.32 11.01 -8.38
N ALA A 46 6.22 10.69 -7.70
CA ALA A 46 5.99 11.14 -6.33
C ALA A 46 7.09 10.65 -5.37
N ILE A 47 7.56 9.40 -5.53
CA ILE A 47 8.66 8.85 -4.75
C ILE A 47 9.96 9.60 -5.03
N GLU A 48 10.27 9.91 -6.29
CA GLU A 48 11.45 10.72 -6.64
C GLU A 48 11.40 12.11 -6.01
N PHE A 49 10.23 12.75 -5.93
CA PHE A 49 10.07 14.01 -5.21
C PHE A 49 10.34 13.86 -3.70
N ALA A 50 9.89 12.76 -3.08
CA ALA A 50 10.20 12.48 -1.68
C ALA A 50 11.71 12.26 -1.48
N ARG A 51 12.37 11.49 -2.34
CA ARG A 51 13.84 11.27 -2.34
C ARG A 51 14.61 12.58 -2.52
N ALA A 52 14.06 13.51 -3.31
CA ALA A 52 14.60 14.86 -3.48
C ALA A 52 14.26 15.84 -2.32
N GLY A 53 13.70 15.34 -1.21
CA GLY A 53 13.40 16.12 -0.01
C GLY A 53 12.22 17.09 -0.16
N ARG A 54 11.30 16.84 -1.09
CA ARG A 54 10.16 17.75 -1.37
C ARG A 54 8.94 17.53 -0.47
N GLY A 55 8.98 16.55 0.42
CA GLY A 55 7.94 16.34 1.42
C GLY A 55 7.74 14.88 1.80
N LEU A 56 6.72 14.66 2.63
CA LEU A 56 6.23 13.35 3.04
C LEU A 56 5.35 12.75 1.95
N ILE A 57 5.50 11.44 1.73
CA ILE A 57 4.66 10.66 0.81
C ILE A 57 3.95 9.54 1.59
N TYR A 58 2.74 9.23 1.16
CA TYR A 58 1.96 8.08 1.61
C TYR A 58 1.65 7.19 0.40
N THR A 59 2.22 5.99 0.38
CA THR A 59 2.07 4.99 -0.68
C THR A 59 2.45 3.60 -0.13
N PHE A 60 2.40 2.58 -0.96
CA PHE A 60 2.69 1.20 -0.56
C PHE A 60 4.16 1.00 -0.14
N GLU A 61 4.36 0.33 1.00
CA GLU A 61 5.68 0.05 1.58
C GLU A 61 6.64 -0.63 0.59
N ASN A 62 6.17 -1.61 -0.18
CA ASN A 62 6.99 -2.37 -1.11
C ASN A 62 7.59 -1.50 -2.25
N TRP A 63 7.05 -0.31 -2.50
CA TRP A 63 7.63 0.65 -3.45
C TRP A 63 8.74 1.50 -2.81
N LEU A 64 8.70 1.65 -1.49
CA LEU A 64 9.64 2.45 -0.71
C LEU A 64 10.78 1.60 -0.14
N GLU A 65 10.61 0.28 -0.02
CA GLU A 65 11.60 -0.67 0.52
C GLU A 65 13.03 -0.44 -0.03
N PRO A 66 13.26 -0.25 -1.34
CA PRO A 66 14.62 0.02 -1.84
C PRO A 66 15.20 1.36 -1.33
N SER A 67 14.34 2.36 -1.15
CA SER A 67 14.74 3.69 -0.65
C SER A 67 14.95 3.69 0.86
N PHE A 68 14.22 2.86 1.60
CA PHE A 68 14.47 2.62 3.03
C PHE A 68 15.77 1.85 3.25
N ALA A 69 16.02 0.80 2.47
CA ALA A 69 17.23 -0.01 2.56
C ALA A 69 18.51 0.80 2.25
N SER A 70 18.43 1.76 1.32
CA SER A 70 19.54 2.66 0.98
C SER A 70 19.67 3.87 1.91
N GLY A 71 18.68 4.13 2.78
CA GLY A 71 18.66 5.29 3.68
C GLY A 71 18.30 6.62 3.01
N GLU A 72 17.87 6.60 1.74
CA GLU A 72 17.42 7.80 1.02
C GLU A 72 16.05 8.29 1.50
N LEU A 73 15.22 7.37 1.99
CA LEU A 73 13.97 7.68 2.68
C LEU A 73 14.01 7.13 4.10
N ALA A 74 13.33 7.82 5.01
CA ALA A 74 13.12 7.37 6.38
C ALA A 74 11.64 7.02 6.60
N PRO A 75 11.32 5.88 7.23
CA PRO A 75 9.96 5.57 7.61
C PRO A 75 9.46 6.57 8.66
N VAL A 76 8.20 6.99 8.52
CA VAL A 76 7.54 7.93 9.44
C VAL A 76 6.34 7.22 10.05
N LEU A 77 6.28 7.17 11.39
CA LEU A 77 5.21 6.54 12.17
C LEU A 77 4.95 5.06 11.77
N PRO A 78 5.97 4.19 11.69
CA PRO A 78 5.79 2.80 11.27
C PRO A 78 4.77 2.02 12.11
N GLU A 79 4.61 2.36 13.38
CA GLU A 79 3.63 1.75 14.29
C GLU A 79 2.17 2.13 14.01
N TRP A 80 1.94 3.02 13.05
CA TRP A 80 0.62 3.47 12.58
C TRP A 80 0.31 3.03 11.15
N TRP A 81 1.16 2.23 10.52
CA TRP A 81 0.96 1.82 9.13
C TRP A 81 -0.14 0.77 9.04
N THR A 82 -1.09 1.01 8.14
CA THR A 82 -2.17 0.07 7.86
C THR A 82 -1.63 -1.11 7.05
N SER A 83 -1.94 -2.33 7.49
CA SER A 83 -1.74 -3.54 6.69
C SER A 83 -2.98 -3.80 5.86
N PHE A 84 -2.82 -4.22 4.60
CA PHE A 84 -3.93 -4.66 3.77
C PHE A 84 -3.66 -6.06 3.21
N GLU A 85 -4.71 -6.86 3.03
CA GLU A 85 -4.62 -8.27 2.62
C GLU A 85 -4.13 -8.50 1.18
N GLY A 86 -3.73 -7.44 0.47
CA GLY A 86 -3.35 -7.52 -0.93
C GLY A 86 -4.55 -7.39 -1.88
N PRO A 87 -4.28 -7.23 -3.19
CA PRO A 87 -5.32 -7.17 -4.19
C PRO A 87 -6.07 -8.50 -4.30
N SER A 88 -7.40 -8.44 -4.42
CA SER A 88 -8.25 -9.60 -4.65
C SER A 88 -8.58 -9.76 -6.13
N LEU A 89 -8.56 -11.00 -6.64
CA LEU A 89 -9.00 -11.31 -7.99
C LEU A 89 -10.52 -11.49 -8.03
N TYR A 90 -11.23 -10.52 -8.59
CA TYR A 90 -12.69 -10.60 -8.76
C TYR A 90 -13.07 -11.25 -10.10
N PHE A 91 -13.82 -12.34 -10.05
CA PHE A 91 -14.39 -13.00 -11.23
C PHE A 91 -15.72 -13.67 -10.91
N SER A 92 -16.56 -13.89 -11.93
CA SER A 92 -17.84 -14.59 -11.76
C SER A 92 -17.61 -16.07 -11.51
N SER A 93 -18.06 -16.58 -10.35
CA SER A 93 -18.05 -18.00 -10.05
C SER A 93 -18.92 -18.84 -10.98
N ARG A 94 -19.88 -18.20 -11.68
CA ARG A 94 -20.79 -18.85 -12.64
C ARG A 94 -20.12 -19.15 -13.98
N PHE A 95 -19.03 -18.45 -14.31
CA PHE A 95 -18.31 -18.59 -15.58
C PHE A 95 -16.81 -18.67 -15.33
N MET A 96 -16.34 -19.88 -15.02
CA MET A 96 -14.92 -20.17 -14.82
C MET A 96 -14.40 -21.10 -15.93
N PRO A 97 -14.09 -20.57 -17.13
CA PRO A 97 -13.54 -21.35 -18.23
C PRO A 97 -12.17 -21.93 -17.86
N ALA A 98 -11.77 -23.01 -18.53
CA ALA A 98 -10.55 -23.75 -18.20
C ALA A 98 -9.27 -22.87 -18.09
N PRO A 99 -9.04 -21.86 -18.96
CA PRO A 99 -7.88 -20.97 -18.82
C PRO A 99 -7.90 -20.13 -17.53
N LEU A 100 -9.07 -19.60 -17.14
CA LEU A 100 -9.19 -18.82 -15.91
C LEU A 100 -8.97 -19.70 -14.67
N ARG A 101 -9.49 -20.93 -14.69
CA ARG A 101 -9.25 -21.89 -13.61
C ARG A 101 -7.76 -22.21 -13.46
N ALA A 102 -7.09 -22.52 -14.57
CA ALA A 102 -5.66 -22.79 -14.57
C ALA A 102 -4.85 -21.59 -14.04
N PHE A 103 -5.24 -20.36 -14.41
CA PHE A 103 -4.62 -19.14 -13.90
C PHE A 103 -4.84 -18.93 -12.40
N VAL A 104 -6.07 -19.15 -11.91
CA VAL A 104 -6.40 -19.07 -10.47
C VAL A 104 -5.59 -20.11 -9.69
N ASP A 105 -5.52 -21.35 -10.19
CA ASP A 105 -4.74 -22.41 -9.55
C ASP A 105 -3.25 -22.07 -9.53
N PHE A 106 -2.72 -21.52 -10.63
CA PHE A 106 -1.33 -21.04 -10.71
C PHE A 106 -1.01 -19.96 -9.66
N ILE A 107 -1.85 -18.91 -9.55
CA ILE A 107 -1.64 -17.85 -8.54
C ILE A 107 -1.70 -18.43 -7.12
N LYS A 108 -2.63 -19.34 -6.85
CA LYS A 108 -2.76 -19.97 -5.53
C LYS A 108 -1.52 -20.81 -5.17
N MET A 109 -0.89 -21.45 -6.15
CA MET A 109 0.35 -22.19 -5.94
C MET A 109 1.52 -21.25 -5.60
N GLU A 110 1.63 -20.09 -6.26
CA GLU A 110 2.67 -19.11 -5.96
C GLU A 110 2.47 -18.38 -4.62
N ALA A 111 1.23 -18.05 -4.25
CA ALA A 111 0.94 -17.38 -2.98
C ALA A 111 1.41 -18.19 -1.75
N VAL A 112 1.42 -19.53 -1.85
CA VAL A 112 1.95 -20.42 -0.80
C VAL A 112 3.48 -20.34 -0.72
N VAL A 113 4.17 -20.06 -1.82
CA VAL A 113 5.63 -19.91 -1.88
C VAL A 113 6.06 -18.56 -1.31
N SER A 114 5.31 -17.48 -1.58
CA SER A 114 5.59 -16.13 -1.04
C SER A 114 5.39 -16.06 0.48
N ALA A 115 4.40 -16.78 1.03
CA ALA A 115 4.14 -16.84 2.47
C ALA A 115 5.26 -17.56 3.26
N THR A 116 6.12 -18.33 2.60
CA THR A 116 7.21 -19.07 3.26
C THR A 116 8.48 -18.22 3.47
N GLY A 117 8.55 -17.02 2.89
CA GLY A 117 9.66 -16.05 3.08
C GLY A 117 9.43 -15.01 4.19
N ALA A 118 8.22 -14.89 4.72
CA ALA A 118 7.86 -13.96 5.79
C ALA A 118 7.45 -14.76 7.06
N SER A 119 8.42 -15.42 7.70
CA SER A 119 8.18 -16.13 8.94
C SER A 119 7.99 -15.14 10.11
N ALA A 120 6.74 -14.75 10.39
CA ALA A 120 6.23 -14.46 11.74
C ALA A 120 4.78 -13.93 11.68
N TRP A 121 3.82 -14.78 11.34
CA TRP A 121 2.40 -14.47 11.53
C TRP A 121 1.76 -15.64 12.28
N SER A 122 1.78 -15.58 13.61
CA SER A 122 1.06 -16.54 14.45
C SER A 122 -0.43 -16.20 14.41
N ALA A 123 -1.20 -17.13 13.84
CA ALA A 123 -2.66 -17.12 13.78
C ALA A 123 -3.31 -16.98 15.17
N THR A 124 -4.37 -16.17 15.25
CA THR A 124 -5.41 -16.32 16.27
C THR A 124 -6.77 -16.37 15.56
N PRO A 125 -7.62 -17.38 15.83
CA PRO A 125 -8.84 -17.59 15.07
C PRO A 125 -9.95 -16.61 15.47
N ALA A 126 -10.75 -16.27 14.45
CA ALA A 126 -11.94 -15.42 14.49
C ALA A 126 -12.89 -15.75 15.66
N TYR A 127 -13.42 -14.70 16.28
CA TYR A 127 -14.59 -14.80 17.15
C TYR A 127 -15.89 -14.58 16.33
N ARG A 128 -16.94 -15.23 16.83
CA ARG A 128 -18.32 -15.34 16.32
C ARG A 128 -19.05 -14.01 16.17
#